data_AF-A0A7W8F8Y6-F1
#
_entry.id   AF-A0A7W8F8Y6-F1
#
_cell.length_a   1.000
_cell.length_b   1.000
_cell.length_c   1.000
_cell.angle_alpha   90.00
_cell.angle_beta   90.00
_cell.angle_gamma   90.00
#
_symmetry.space_group_name_H-M   'P 1'
#
loop_
_entity.id
_entity.type
_entity.pdbx_description
1 polymer ?
#
loop_
_entity_poly.entity_id
_entity_poly.type
_entity_poly.pdbx_seq_one_letter_code
_entity_poly.pdbx_strand_id
1 'polypeptide(L)'
;MGQRYYVDPHRIEALARQLEEIGTLARGMTEEFLDELAPTVTWPGTQGEFAEKARPQEQKERQTTKETMMSIRDALVGITDATVSQVRMMKDTRDHNLEEIERSNNRVETHGLNGDPGGHGRR
;
A
#
# COMPACT_ATOMS: atom_id res chain seq x y z
N MET A 1 10.84 -26.14 19.83
CA MET A 1 9.54 -26.06 19.12
C MET A 1 9.53 -24.75 18.37
N GLY A 2 9.46 -24.80 17.03
CA GLY A 2 9.72 -23.67 16.16
C GLY A 2 8.74 -22.52 16.40
N GLN A 3 9.25 -21.29 16.37
CA GLN A 3 8.47 -20.09 16.20
C GLN A 3 7.67 -20.24 14.89
N ARG A 4 6.47 -20.84 14.98
CA ARG A 4 5.54 -20.84 13.85
C ARG A 4 5.29 -19.38 13.54
N TYR A 5 5.64 -18.97 12.33
CA TYR A 5 5.33 -17.67 11.74
C TYR A 5 3.84 -17.38 11.96
N TYR A 6 3.51 -16.73 13.07
CA TYR A 6 2.16 -16.30 13.38
C TYR A 6 2.07 -14.87 12.86
N VAL A 7 1.83 -14.77 11.55
CA VAL A 7 1.37 -13.53 10.96
C VAL A 7 -0.05 -13.31 11.47
N ASP A 8 -0.22 -12.37 12.42
CA ASP A 8 -1.51 -11.98 12.96
C ASP A 8 -2.30 -11.19 11.91
N PRO A 9 -3.42 -11.72 11.38
CA PRO A 9 -4.22 -11.05 10.35
C PRO A 9 -4.77 -9.71 10.79
N HIS A 10 -5.07 -9.54 12.09
CA HIS A 10 -5.65 -8.30 12.61
C HIS A 10 -4.60 -7.19 12.61
N ARG A 11 -3.35 -7.55 12.91
CA ARG A 11 -2.21 -6.63 12.84
C ARG A 11 -1.89 -6.23 11.40
N ILE A 12 -1.99 -7.16 10.45
CA ILE A 12 -1.89 -6.90 9.01
C ILE A 12 -2.94 -5.89 8.55
N GLU A 13 -4.19 -6.10 8.92
CA GLU A 13 -5.29 -5.20 8.53
C GLU A 13 -5.19 -3.83 9.18
N ALA A 14 -4.76 -3.76 10.45
CA ALA A 14 -4.52 -2.49 11.12
C ALA A 14 -3.41 -1.68 10.43
N LEU A 15 -2.31 -2.33 10.05
CA LEU A 15 -1.23 -1.69 9.30
C LEU A 15 -1.68 -1.24 7.90
N ALA A 16 -2.48 -2.05 7.21
CA ALA A 16 -3.04 -1.67 5.91
C ALA A 16 -3.93 -0.42 6.01
N ARG A 17 -4.77 -0.31 7.04
CA ARG A 17 -5.58 0.89 7.29
C ARG A 17 -4.72 2.13 7.57
N GLN A 18 -3.68 1.98 8.39
CA GLN A 18 -2.74 3.09 8.65
C GLN A 18 -2.05 3.57 7.38
N LEU A 19 -1.70 2.65 6.48
CA LEU A 19 -1.15 3.00 5.18
C LEU A 19 -2.19 3.77 4.34
N GLU A 20 -3.42 3.28 4.23
CA GLU A 20 -4.51 3.97 3.52
C GLU A 20 -4.78 5.40 4.09
N GLU A 21 -4.67 5.57 5.41
CA GLU A 21 -4.74 6.89 6.07
C GLU A 21 -3.60 7.81 5.65
N ILE A 22 -2.36 7.31 5.58
CA ILE A 22 -1.20 8.08 5.09
C ILE A 22 -1.41 8.53 3.64
N GLY A 23 -1.93 7.64 2.78
CA GLY A 23 -2.25 7.97 1.39
C GLY A 23 -3.31 9.07 1.30
N THR A 24 -4.31 9.03 2.17
CA THR A 24 -5.37 10.05 2.25
C THR A 24 -4.81 11.39 2.74
N LEU A 25 -3.99 11.37 3.79
CA LEU A 25 -3.33 12.56 4.33
C LEU A 25 -2.43 13.23 3.28
N ALA A 26 -1.63 12.45 2.55
CA ALA A 26 -0.76 12.98 1.50
C ALA A 26 -1.54 13.69 0.38
N ARG A 27 -2.72 13.18 0.02
CA ARG A 27 -3.62 13.84 -0.94
C ARG A 27 -4.15 15.16 -0.38
N GLY A 28 -4.65 15.16 0.86
CA GLY A 28 -5.14 16.37 1.53
C GLY A 28 -4.07 17.46 1.66
N MET A 29 -2.87 17.11 2.09
CA MET A 29 -1.73 18.06 2.17
C MET A 29 -1.40 18.69 0.80
N THR A 30 -1.55 17.93 -0.29
CA THR A 30 -1.29 18.45 -1.64
C THR A 30 -2.40 19.42 -2.08
N GLU A 31 -3.66 19.12 -1.75
CA GLU A 31 -4.79 20.00 -2.02
C GLU A 31 -4.65 21.31 -1.25
N GLU A 32 -4.37 21.24 0.05
CA GLU A 32 -4.09 22.40 0.91
C GLU A 32 -2.94 23.26 0.36
N PHE A 33 -1.84 22.62 -0.04
CA PHE A 33 -0.71 23.32 -0.64
C PHE A 33 -1.08 24.08 -1.92
N LEU A 34 -1.89 23.47 -2.80
CA LEU A 34 -2.32 24.10 -4.04
C LEU A 34 -3.30 25.26 -3.78
N ASP A 35 -4.16 25.11 -2.78
CA ASP A 35 -5.10 26.14 -2.35
C ASP A 35 -4.38 27.35 -1.73
N GLU A 36 -3.34 27.12 -0.92
CA GLU A 36 -2.49 28.19 -0.38
C GLU A 36 -1.67 28.91 -1.46
N LEU A 37 -1.31 28.20 -2.54
CA LEU A 37 -0.61 28.77 -3.68
C LEU A 37 -1.50 29.64 -4.57
N ALA A 38 -2.78 29.30 -4.70
CA ALA A 38 -3.73 30.02 -5.56
C ALA A 38 -3.77 31.54 -5.35
N PRO A 39 -3.90 32.09 -4.11
CA PRO A 39 -3.97 33.54 -3.89
C PRO A 39 -2.67 34.27 -4.25
N THR A 40 -1.55 33.56 -4.36
CA THR A 40 -0.25 34.18 -4.67
C THR A 40 -0.04 34.44 -6.16
N VAL A 41 -0.97 34.07 -7.05
CA VAL A 41 -0.82 34.16 -8.53
C VAL A 41 -0.53 35.55 -9.07
N THR A 42 -0.90 36.60 -8.32
CA THR A 42 -0.61 37.99 -8.71
C THR A 42 0.78 38.46 -8.29
N TRP A 43 1.54 37.67 -7.53
CA TRP A 43 2.95 37.95 -7.25
C TRP A 43 3.80 37.72 -8.51
N PRO A 44 4.83 38.55 -8.81
CA PRO A 44 5.26 39.77 -8.11
C PRO A 44 4.50 41.05 -8.50
N GLY A 45 3.48 40.94 -9.35
CA GLY A 45 2.66 42.03 -9.85
C GLY A 45 2.28 41.79 -11.31
N THR A 46 1.34 42.57 -11.84
CA THR A 46 0.92 42.47 -13.25
C THR A 46 1.55 43.54 -14.15
N GLN A 47 2.12 44.59 -13.56
CA GLN A 47 2.63 45.78 -14.25
C GLN A 47 3.96 46.24 -13.65
N GLY A 48 4.75 46.94 -14.47
CA GLY A 48 6.05 47.51 -14.08
C GLY A 48 7.24 46.66 -14.52
N GLU A 49 8.39 47.32 -14.67
CA GLU A 49 9.64 46.71 -15.17
C GLU A 49 10.11 45.52 -14.32
N PHE A 50 9.91 45.60 -12.99
CA PHE A 50 10.22 44.50 -12.07
C PHE A 50 9.32 43.29 -12.34
N ALA A 51 8.01 43.48 -12.48
CA ALA A 51 7.07 42.40 -12.76
C ALA A 51 7.32 41.78 -14.15
N GLU A 52 7.66 42.56 -15.17
CA GLU A 52 8.05 42.06 -16.49
C GLU A 52 9.29 41.17 -16.44
N LYS A 53 10.29 41.54 -15.64
CA LYS A 53 11.53 40.76 -15.51
C LYS A 53 11.39 39.55 -14.60
N ALA A 54 10.62 39.65 -13.51
CA ALA A 54 10.53 38.63 -12.47
C ALA A 54 9.46 37.57 -12.73
N ARG A 55 8.35 37.90 -13.41
CA ARG A 55 7.25 36.95 -13.69
C ARG A 55 7.70 35.65 -14.39
N PRO A 56 8.54 35.66 -15.43
CA PRO A 56 8.92 34.42 -16.11
C PRO A 56 9.66 33.45 -15.19
N GLN A 57 10.57 33.96 -14.35
CA GLN A 57 11.31 33.15 -13.39
C GLN A 57 10.39 32.64 -12.27
N GLU A 58 9.54 33.50 -11.74
CA GLU A 58 8.56 33.14 -10.71
C GLU A 58 7.61 32.04 -11.20
N GLN A 59 7.07 32.16 -12.41
CA GLN A 59 6.17 31.15 -12.97
C GLN A 59 6.86 29.81 -13.16
N LYS A 60 8.13 29.82 -13.58
CA LYS A 60 8.94 28.61 -13.71
C LYS A 60 9.19 27.95 -12.36
N GLU A 61 9.59 28.72 -11.36
CA GLU A 61 9.81 28.23 -10.00
C GLU A 61 8.51 27.67 -9.42
N ARG A 62 7.41 28.41 -9.52
CA ARG A 62 6.09 27.97 -9.08
C ARG A 62 5.67 26.64 -9.72
N GLN A 63 5.82 26.52 -11.05
CA GLN A 63 5.49 25.29 -11.75
C GLN A 63 6.38 24.13 -11.27
N THR A 64 7.68 24.37 -11.12
CA THR A 64 8.63 23.38 -10.60
C THR A 64 8.26 22.93 -9.18
N THR A 65 7.86 23.86 -8.31
CA THR A 65 7.44 23.54 -6.93
C THR A 65 6.15 22.71 -6.94
N LYS A 66 5.17 23.06 -7.77
CA LYS A 66 3.94 22.27 -7.94
C LYS A 66 4.23 20.85 -8.41
N GLU A 67 5.06 20.70 -9.44
CA GLU A 67 5.47 19.40 -9.96
C GLU A 67 6.22 18.56 -8.92
N THR A 68 7.09 19.20 -8.13
CA THR A 68 7.81 18.55 -7.04
C THR A 68 6.84 18.03 -5.98
N MET A 69 5.87 18.84 -5.55
CA MET A 69 4.88 18.43 -4.55
C MET A 69 4.01 17.27 -5.07
N MET A 70 3.53 17.36 -6.31
CA MET A 70 2.77 16.26 -6.94
C MET A 70 3.60 14.98 -7.04
N SER A 71 4.89 15.08 -7.37
CA SER A 71 5.79 13.92 -7.43
C SER A 71 5.99 13.29 -6.06
N ILE A 72 6.10 14.09 -4.99
CA ILE A 72 6.20 13.59 -3.61
C ILE A 72 4.92 12.85 -3.21
N ARG A 73 3.75 13.45 -3.49
CA ARG A 73 2.45 12.80 -3.28
C ARG A 73 2.37 11.46 -4.00
N ASP A 74 2.72 11.44 -5.28
CA ASP A 74 2.61 10.23 -6.11
C ASP A 74 3.57 9.14 -5.62
N ALA A 75 4.77 9.50 -5.19
CA ALA A 75 5.70 8.56 -4.57
C ALA A 75 5.15 7.99 -3.25
N LEU A 76 4.60 8.84 -2.38
CA LEU A 76 4.02 8.41 -1.11
C LEU A 76 2.82 7.48 -1.31
N VAL A 77 1.90 7.85 -2.20
CA VAL A 77 0.74 7.02 -2.56
C VAL A 77 1.20 5.70 -3.18
N GLY A 78 2.16 5.72 -4.11
CA GLY A 78 2.68 4.51 -4.75
C GLY A 78 3.35 3.54 -3.78
N ILE A 79 4.16 4.03 -2.84
CA ILE A 79 4.77 3.21 -1.78
C ILE A 79 3.68 2.61 -0.88
N THR A 80 2.70 3.41 -0.52
CA THR A 80 1.58 3.00 0.33
C THR A 80 0.77 1.88 -0.33
N ASP A 81 0.35 2.08 -1.57
CA ASP A 81 -0.43 1.11 -2.35
C ASP A 81 0.35 -0.20 -2.56
N ALA A 82 1.65 -0.10 -2.90
CA ALA A 82 2.52 -1.26 -3.04
C ALA A 82 2.64 -2.05 -1.73
N THR A 83 2.72 -1.36 -0.59
CA THR A 83 2.83 -1.99 0.72
C THR A 83 1.52 -2.66 1.13
N VAL A 84 0.38 -2.02 0.92
CA VAL A 84 -0.94 -2.62 1.17
C VAL A 84 -1.15 -3.87 0.31
N SER A 85 -0.75 -3.82 -0.96
CA SER A 85 -0.79 -4.97 -1.86
C SER A 85 0.04 -6.14 -1.35
N GLN A 86 1.28 -5.89 -0.90
CA GLN A 86 2.14 -6.92 -0.29
C GLN A 86 1.53 -7.53 0.96
N VAL A 87 0.97 -6.70 1.84
CA VAL A 87 0.31 -7.14 3.08
C VAL A 87 -0.91 -8.02 2.78
N ARG A 88 -1.70 -7.69 1.75
CA ARG A 88 -2.83 -8.51 1.30
C ARG A 88 -2.37 -9.84 0.69
N MET A 89 -1.32 -9.83 -0.16
CA MET A 89 -0.74 -11.07 -0.69
C MET A 89 -0.23 -12.02 0.41
N MET A 90 0.37 -11.47 1.48
CA MET A 90 0.80 -12.27 2.63
C MET A 90 -0.38 -12.95 3.34
N LYS A 91 -1.51 -12.23 3.49
CA LYS A 91 -2.74 -12.78 4.07
C LYS A 91 -3.29 -13.91 3.20
N ASP A 92 -3.44 -13.69 1.90
CA ASP A 92 -3.98 -14.69 0.97
C ASP A 92 -3.10 -15.95 0.93
N THR A 93 -1.78 -15.77 0.93
CA THR A 93 -0.81 -16.89 0.97
C THR A 93 -0.93 -17.69 2.27
N ARG A 94 -1.09 -17.01 3.41
CA ARG A 94 -1.31 -17.66 4.71
C ARG A 94 -2.60 -18.49 4.68
N ASP A 95 -3.70 -17.88 4.24
CA ASP A 95 -5.01 -18.51 4.29
C ASP A 95 -5.06 -19.72 3.33
N HIS A 96 -4.48 -19.62 2.14
CA HIS A 96 -4.32 -20.75 1.22
C HIS A 96 -3.53 -21.92 1.84
N ASN A 97 -2.38 -21.62 2.47
CA ASN A 97 -1.56 -22.66 3.10
C ASN A 97 -2.27 -23.32 4.29
N LEU A 98 -3.07 -22.57 5.05
CA LEU A 98 -3.88 -23.14 6.14
C LEU A 98 -4.96 -24.07 5.59
N GLU A 99 -5.66 -23.69 4.53
CA GLU A 99 -6.63 -24.56 3.85
C GLU A 99 -5.98 -25.85 3.32
N GLU A 100 -4.78 -25.77 2.73
CA GLU A 100 -4.07 -26.96 2.26
C GLU A 100 -3.68 -27.88 3.41
N ILE A 101 -3.21 -27.33 4.54
CA ILE A 101 -2.90 -28.10 5.74
C ILE A 101 -4.17 -28.79 6.26
N GLU A 102 -5.29 -28.09 6.36
CA GLU A 102 -6.57 -28.67 6.80
C GLU A 102 -7.04 -29.79 5.86
N ARG A 103 -6.97 -29.59 4.54
CA ARG A 103 -7.30 -30.63 3.55
C ARG A 103 -6.39 -31.85 3.66
N SER A 104 -5.09 -31.64 3.86
CA SER A 104 -4.10 -32.70 4.06
C SER A 104 -4.37 -33.47 5.35
N ASN A 105 -4.65 -32.76 6.45
CA ASN A 105 -4.96 -33.38 7.74
C ASN A 105 -6.26 -34.19 7.67
N ASN A 106 -7.30 -33.68 7.01
CA ASN A 106 -8.55 -34.43 6.76
C ASN A 106 -8.32 -35.69 5.91
N ARG A 107 -7.37 -35.67 4.97
CA ARG A 107 -6.95 -36.86 4.21
C ARG A 107 -6.23 -37.87 5.08
N VAL A 108 -5.35 -37.42 5.97
CA VAL A 108 -4.66 -38.30 6.94
C VAL A 108 -5.66 -38.90 7.94
N GLU A 109 -6.66 -38.13 8.39
CA GLU A 109 -7.71 -38.65 9.28
C GLU A 109 -8.65 -39.63 8.58
N THR A 110 -8.99 -39.40 7.31
CA THR A 110 -9.83 -40.33 6.52
C THR A 110 -9.10 -41.58 6.05
N HIS A 111 -7.77 -41.57 5.93
CA HIS A 111 -6.96 -42.75 5.61
C HIS A 111 -6.26 -43.38 6.82
N GLY A 112 -6.34 -42.75 8.00
CA GLY A 112 -5.83 -43.25 9.26
C GLY A 112 -4.31 -43.44 9.32
N LEU A 113 -3.67 -42.92 10.36
CA LEU A 113 -2.33 -43.35 10.80
C LEU A 113 -2.31 -44.80 11.36
N ASN A 114 -3.36 -45.58 11.11
CA ASN A 114 -3.53 -47.00 11.43
C ASN A 114 -4.32 -47.70 10.31
N GLY A 115 -3.84 -47.61 9.08
CA GLY A 115 -4.34 -48.42 7.96
C GLY A 115 -3.72 -49.80 7.92
N ASP A 116 -4.03 -50.67 8.89
CA ASP A 116 -4.10 -52.12 8.60
C ASP A 116 -5.23 -52.72 9.44
N PRO A 117 -6.24 -53.33 8.79
CA PRO A 117 -6.24 -54.79 8.79
C PRO A 117 -6.83 -55.43 7.51
N GLY A 118 -6.10 -56.38 6.93
CA GLY A 118 -6.68 -57.68 6.61
C GLY A 118 -7.09 -57.96 5.16
N GLY A 119 -6.37 -58.93 4.58
CA GLY A 119 -6.97 -60.10 3.94
C GLY A 119 -7.71 -59.89 2.61
N HIS A 120 -6.99 -60.07 1.49
CA HIS A 120 -7.56 -60.64 0.28
C HIS A 120 -6.59 -61.65 -0.33
N GLY A 121 -6.84 -62.93 -0.04
CA GLY A 121 -6.37 -63.99 -0.92
C GLY A 121 -7.08 -63.86 -2.26
N ARG A 122 -6.32 -63.93 -3.35
CA ARG A 122 -6.75 -64.57 -4.60
C ARG A 122 -5.58 -64.70 -5.57
N ARG A 123 -5.36 -65.99 -5.90
CA ARG A 123 -4.55 -66.58 -6.99
C ARG A 123 -3.07 -66.77 -6.71
#